data_AF-A0A1M4VBL3-F1
#
_entry.id   AF-A0A1M4VBL3-F1
#
_cell.length_a   1.000
_cell.length_b   1.000
_cell.length_c   1.000
_cell.angle_alpha   90.00
_cell.angle_beta   90.00
_cell.angle_gamma   90.00
#
_symmetry.space_group_name_H-M   'P 1'
#
loop_
_entity.id
_entity.type
_entity.pdbx_description
1 polymer ?
#
loop_
_entity_poly.entity_id
_entity_poly.type
_entity_poly.pdbx_seq_one_letter_code
_entity_poly.pdbx_strand_id
1 'polypeptide(L)'
;MKDLQNTQLLQNISSLLDNARKKVAVAVNQTIVLTYYEIGRMIVEDEQNGENRAEYGKAVFKDLSLHLTDKRFGRGFSVENLDRMRFFYKTYSEQISLTLLTKSSNIIQQTTSVNFNLSWSHYLKLMRIKDPNERKFYEIENRILLTF
;
A
#
# COMPACT_ATOMS: atom_id res chain seq x y z
N MET A 1 -26.51 41.91 7.64
CA MET A 1 -25.10 41.58 8.01
C MET A 1 -24.93 40.26 8.79
N LYS A 2 -25.98 39.69 9.42
CA LYS A 2 -25.87 38.46 10.22
C LYS A 2 -25.72 37.16 9.39
N ASP A 3 -26.16 37.17 8.13
CA ASP A 3 -26.10 35.98 7.24
C ASP A 3 -24.70 35.68 6.68
N LEU A 4 -23.86 36.71 6.47
CA LEU A 4 -22.49 36.55 5.95
C LEU A 4 -21.54 35.90 6.97
N GLN A 5 -21.65 36.26 8.26
CA GLN A 5 -20.84 35.64 9.32
C GLN A 5 -21.19 34.18 9.55
N ASN A 6 -22.47 33.81 9.48
CA ASN A 6 -22.90 32.42 9.61
C ASN A 6 -22.41 31.59 8.42
N THR A 7 -22.39 32.16 7.22
CA THR A 7 -21.86 31.52 6.01
C THR A 7 -20.34 31.32 6.10
N GLN A 8 -19.58 32.33 6.55
CA GLN A 8 -18.13 32.21 6.71
C GLN A 8 -17.75 31.20 7.81
N LEU A 9 -18.45 31.23 8.94
CA LEU A 9 -18.25 30.26 10.02
C LEU A 9 -18.54 28.83 9.54
N LEU A 10 -19.65 28.63 8.83
CA LEU A 10 -20.00 27.34 8.24
C LEU A 10 -18.94 26.86 7.24
N GLN A 11 -18.43 27.73 6.36
CA GLN A 11 -17.36 27.39 5.41
C GLN A 11 -16.07 27.00 6.14
N ASN A 12 -15.68 27.75 7.16
CA ASN A 12 -14.48 27.47 7.95
C ASN A 12 -14.59 26.13 8.67
N ILE A 13 -15.73 25.84 9.30
CA ILE A 13 -15.99 24.56 9.98
C ILE A 13 -16.01 23.41 8.97
N SER A 14 -16.68 23.59 7.83
CA SER A 14 -16.75 22.57 6.77
C SER A 14 -15.35 22.25 6.23
N SER A 15 -14.55 23.28 5.94
CA SER A 15 -13.16 23.12 5.50
C SER A 15 -12.30 22.40 6.54
N LEU A 16 -12.45 22.72 7.83
CA LEU A 16 -11.74 22.02 8.90
C LEU A 16 -12.10 20.52 8.95
N LEU A 17 -13.40 20.19 8.84
CA LEU A 17 -13.88 18.81 8.83
C LEU A 17 -13.39 18.04 7.60
N ASP A 18 -13.45 18.66 6.42
CA ASP A 18 -12.97 18.04 5.18
C ASP A 18 -11.46 17.79 5.22
N ASN A 19 -10.69 18.74 5.74
CA ASN A 19 -9.26 18.57 5.93
C ASN A 19 -8.93 17.46 6.95
N ALA A 20 -9.68 17.36 8.05
CA ALA A 20 -9.52 16.29 9.02
C ALA A 20 -9.81 14.92 8.38
N ARG A 21 -10.91 14.79 7.64
CA ARG A 21 -11.27 13.56 6.90
C ARG A 21 -10.21 13.18 5.88
N LYS A 22 -9.72 14.14 5.08
CA LYS A 22 -8.64 13.91 4.11
C LYS A 22 -7.38 13.39 4.79
N LYS A 23 -6.94 14.01 5.89
CA LYS A 23 -5.76 13.57 6.65
C LYS A 23 -5.90 12.13 7.18
N VAL A 24 -7.05 11.80 7.75
CA VAL A 24 -7.33 10.43 8.22
C VAL A 24 -7.30 9.44 7.05
N ALA A 25 -7.93 9.76 5.93
CA ALA A 25 -7.94 8.89 4.76
C ALA A 25 -6.53 8.64 4.21
N VAL A 26 -5.68 9.68 4.13
CA VAL A 26 -4.28 9.53 3.70
C VAL A 26 -3.51 8.62 4.66
N ALA A 27 -3.61 8.86 5.97
CA ALA A 27 -2.91 8.04 6.97
C ALA A 27 -3.34 6.55 6.88
N VAL A 28 -4.65 6.30 6.78
CA VAL A 28 -5.19 4.94 6.62
C VAL A 28 -4.67 4.28 5.34
N ASN A 29 -4.71 4.99 4.21
CA ASN A 29 -4.21 4.46 2.94
C ASN A 29 -2.72 4.10 3.03
N GLN A 30 -1.90 4.98 3.59
CA GLN A 30 -0.47 4.74 3.79
C GLN A 30 -0.21 3.50 4.66
N THR A 31 -0.88 3.41 5.81
CA THR A 31 -0.74 2.28 6.73
C THR A 31 -1.14 0.96 6.08
N ILE A 32 -2.25 0.94 5.33
CA ILE A 32 -2.72 -0.27 4.63
C ILE A 32 -1.71 -0.71 3.59
N VAL A 33 -1.24 0.20 2.73
CA VAL A 33 -0.32 -0.16 1.65
C VAL A 33 1.01 -0.65 2.21
N LEU A 34 1.55 0.00 3.24
CA LEU A 34 2.77 -0.46 3.90
C LEU A 34 2.58 -1.85 4.52
N THR A 35 1.44 -2.09 5.18
CA THR A 35 1.13 -3.40 5.76
C THR A 35 1.07 -4.49 4.69
N TYR A 36 0.43 -4.21 3.56
CA TYR A 36 0.35 -5.15 2.44
C TYR A 36 1.72 -5.39 1.77
N TYR A 37 2.57 -4.37 1.71
CA TYR A 37 3.96 -4.53 1.28
C TYR A 37 4.72 -5.49 2.20
N GLU A 38 4.63 -5.30 3.52
CA GLU A 38 5.31 -6.14 4.51
C GLU A 38 4.80 -7.58 4.51
N ILE A 39 3.49 -7.79 4.36
CA ILE A 39 2.94 -9.15 4.20
C ILE A 39 3.52 -9.81 2.94
N GLY A 40 3.58 -9.07 1.84
CA GLY A 40 4.21 -9.55 0.61
C GLY A 40 5.69 -9.94 0.82
N ARG A 41 6.45 -9.13 1.56
CA ARG A 41 7.84 -9.42 1.94
C ARG A 41 7.94 -10.73 2.71
N MET A 42 7.17 -10.87 3.79
CA MET A 42 7.17 -12.06 4.64
C MET A 42 6.86 -13.33 3.84
N ILE A 43 5.88 -13.27 2.93
CA ILE A 43 5.53 -14.39 2.04
C ILE A 43 6.72 -14.76 1.13
N VAL A 44 7.40 -13.78 0.53
CA VAL A 44 8.52 -14.05 -0.37
C VAL A 44 9.73 -14.60 0.37
N GLU A 45 10.03 -14.07 1.56
CA GLU A 45 11.11 -14.56 2.42
C GLU A 45 10.84 -16.01 2.86
N ASP A 46 9.59 -16.34 3.22
CA ASP A 46 9.18 -17.70 3.57
C ASP A 46 9.26 -18.67 2.36
N GLU A 47 8.79 -18.24 1.17
CA GLU A 47 8.89 -19.03 -0.08
C GLU A 47 10.35 -19.40 -0.44
N GLN A 48 11.32 -18.56 -0.10
CA GLN A 48 12.74 -18.81 -0.41
C GLN A 48 13.35 -19.93 0.44
N ASN A 49 12.80 -20.18 1.62
CA ASN A 49 13.26 -21.23 2.55
C ASN A 49 12.60 -22.59 2.30
N GLY A 50 11.57 -22.67 1.44
CA GLY A 50 10.86 -23.91 1.12
C GLY A 50 11.50 -24.72 -0.01
N GLU A 51 11.68 -26.03 0.19
CA GLU A 51 12.29 -26.95 -0.77
C GLU A 51 11.45 -27.18 -2.05
N ASN A 52 10.11 -27.07 -1.98
CA ASN A 52 9.21 -27.42 -3.08
C ASN A 52 8.19 -26.29 -3.41
N ARG A 53 8.69 -25.24 -4.05
CA ARG A 53 8.03 -23.93 -4.23
C ARG A 53 6.61 -23.95 -4.81
N ALA A 54 6.33 -24.85 -5.75
CA ALA A 54 5.06 -24.86 -6.49
C ALA A 54 3.89 -25.43 -5.67
N GLU A 55 4.15 -26.47 -4.88
CA GLU A 55 3.15 -27.12 -4.04
C GLU A 55 3.05 -26.42 -2.67
N TYR A 56 4.18 -25.97 -2.14
CA TYR A 56 4.30 -25.16 -0.93
C TYR A 56 3.46 -23.88 -1.01
N GLY A 57 3.59 -23.10 -2.10
CA GLY A 57 2.85 -21.85 -2.28
C GLY A 57 1.33 -22.05 -2.28
N LYS A 58 0.80 -23.13 -2.86
CA LYS A 58 -0.65 -23.38 -2.88
C LYS A 58 -1.20 -23.74 -1.51
N ALA A 59 -0.48 -24.56 -0.74
CA ALA A 59 -0.90 -24.98 0.60
C ALA A 59 -0.82 -23.82 1.61
N VAL A 60 0.30 -23.10 1.63
CA VAL A 60 0.55 -21.97 2.55
C VAL A 60 -0.45 -20.85 2.35
N PHE A 61 -0.76 -20.48 1.12
CA PHE A 61 -1.72 -19.41 0.85
C PHE A 61 -3.13 -19.78 1.28
N LYS A 62 -3.53 -21.04 1.08
CA LYS A 62 -4.83 -21.53 1.50
C LYS A 62 -4.95 -21.51 3.02
N ASP A 63 -3.91 -21.94 3.72
CA ASP A 63 -3.86 -21.95 5.19
C ASP A 63 -3.86 -20.53 5.76
N LEU A 64 -2.97 -19.65 5.27
CA LEU A 64 -2.94 -18.24 5.64
C LEU A 64 -4.28 -17.57 5.41
N SER A 65 -4.90 -17.81 4.25
CA SER A 65 -6.19 -17.20 3.92
C SER A 65 -7.30 -17.66 4.88
N LEU A 66 -7.36 -18.96 5.18
CA LEU A 66 -8.31 -19.54 6.12
C LEU A 66 -8.13 -18.95 7.51
N HIS A 67 -6.89 -18.94 8.03
CA HIS A 67 -6.60 -18.44 9.37
C HIS A 67 -6.81 -16.92 9.52
N LEU A 68 -6.45 -16.12 8.51
CA LEU A 68 -6.59 -14.66 8.56
C LEU A 68 -8.05 -14.22 8.36
N THR A 69 -8.80 -14.91 7.48
CA THR A 69 -10.20 -14.59 7.20
C THR A 69 -11.13 -15.03 8.31
N ASP A 70 -11.00 -16.28 8.81
CA ASP A 70 -11.97 -16.87 9.73
C ASP A 70 -11.77 -16.41 11.19
N LYS A 71 -10.54 -16.08 11.59
CA LYS A 71 -10.23 -15.94 13.02
C LYS A 71 -10.11 -14.49 13.50
N ARG A 72 -9.70 -13.52 12.67
CA ARG A 72 -9.39 -12.15 13.18
C ARG A 72 -9.55 -10.96 12.23
N PHE A 73 -9.31 -11.11 10.92
CA PHE A 73 -9.09 -9.94 10.05
C PHE A 73 -10.07 -9.82 8.87
N GLY A 74 -10.87 -10.86 8.62
CA GLY A 74 -11.99 -10.83 7.68
C GLY A 74 -11.58 -10.91 6.21
N ARG A 75 -12.49 -10.49 5.31
CA ARG A 75 -12.44 -10.74 3.85
C ARG A 75 -11.25 -10.11 3.10
N GLY A 76 -10.44 -9.29 3.77
CA GLY A 76 -9.25 -8.68 3.19
C GLY A 76 -8.10 -9.67 2.93
N PHE A 77 -8.20 -10.92 3.38
CA PHE A 77 -7.10 -11.88 3.33
C PHE A 77 -7.45 -13.15 2.55
N SER A 78 -8.16 -12.98 1.43
CA SER A 78 -8.35 -14.07 0.46
C SER A 78 -6.99 -14.52 -0.12
N VAL A 79 -6.92 -15.77 -0.60
CA VAL A 79 -5.76 -16.29 -1.34
C VAL A 79 -5.32 -15.33 -2.45
N GLU A 80 -6.27 -14.79 -3.21
CA GLU A 80 -5.99 -13.83 -4.27
C GLU A 80 -5.38 -12.54 -3.74
N ASN A 81 -5.87 -12.01 -2.60
CA ASN A 81 -5.33 -10.77 -2.07
C ASN A 81 -3.93 -10.97 -1.47
N LEU A 82 -3.66 -12.12 -0.86
CA LEU A 82 -2.30 -12.50 -0.45
C LEU A 82 -1.35 -12.60 -1.65
N ASP A 83 -1.83 -13.12 -2.80
CA ASP A 83 -1.01 -13.24 -4.01
C ASP A 83 -0.72 -11.86 -4.61
N ARG A 84 -1.71 -10.96 -4.55
CA ARG A 84 -1.51 -9.54 -4.90
C ARG A 84 -0.51 -8.85 -3.98
N MET A 85 -0.51 -9.13 -2.67
CA MET A 85 0.49 -8.62 -1.72
C MET A 85 1.90 -9.14 -2.06
N ARG A 86 2.03 -10.44 -2.34
CA ARG A 86 3.29 -11.03 -2.78
C ARG A 86 3.79 -10.37 -4.07
N PHE A 87 2.92 -10.23 -5.06
CA PHE A 87 3.25 -9.60 -6.34
C PHE A 87 3.64 -8.14 -6.15
N PHE A 88 2.95 -7.42 -5.26
CA PHE A 88 3.26 -6.04 -4.91
C PHE A 88 4.68 -5.91 -4.36
N TYR A 89 5.05 -6.76 -3.39
CA TYR A 89 6.42 -6.78 -2.89
C TYR A 89 7.43 -7.04 -4.00
N LYS A 90 7.27 -8.11 -4.80
CA LYS A 90 8.20 -8.43 -5.91
C LYS A 90 8.34 -7.29 -6.92
N THR A 91 7.24 -6.59 -7.20
CA THR A 91 7.19 -5.49 -8.18
C THR A 91 7.94 -4.26 -7.70
N TYR A 92 7.84 -3.93 -6.41
CA TYR A 92 8.38 -2.70 -5.85
C TYR A 92 9.72 -2.90 -5.12
N SER A 93 10.06 -4.12 -4.68
CA SER A 93 11.30 -4.44 -3.96
C SER A 93 12.55 -4.15 -4.79
N GLU A 94 12.51 -4.38 -6.11
CA GLU A 94 13.62 -4.06 -7.01
C GLU A 94 13.84 -2.55 -7.14
N GLN A 95 12.76 -1.79 -7.31
CA GLN A 95 12.79 -0.32 -7.40
C GLN A 95 13.27 0.33 -6.09
N ILE A 96 12.87 -0.26 -4.96
CA ILE A 96 13.32 0.14 -3.63
C ILE A 96 14.80 -0.19 -3.46
N SER A 97 15.24 -1.40 -3.83
CA SER A 97 16.65 -1.81 -3.75
C SER A 97 17.59 -0.88 -4.53
N LEU A 98 17.19 -0.44 -5.73
CA LEU A 98 17.94 0.55 -6.52
C LEU A 98 18.00 1.94 -5.84
N THR A 99 16.95 2.33 -5.12
CA THR A 99 16.89 3.57 -4.34
C THR A 99 17.67 3.45 -3.01
N LEU A 100 17.79 2.24 -2.46
CA LEU A 100 18.50 1.94 -1.21
C LEU A 100 20.02 1.79 -1.41
N LEU A 101 20.48 1.33 -2.59
CA LEU A 101 21.92 1.31 -2.94
C LEU A 101 22.56 2.71 -2.95
N THR A 102 21.75 3.76 -3.07
CA THR A 102 22.21 5.16 -3.01
C THR A 102 22.12 5.78 -1.61
N LYS A 103 21.56 5.10 -0.59
CA LYS A 103 21.40 5.60 0.78
C LYS A 103 21.65 4.48 1.82
N SER A 104 22.85 4.47 2.40
CA SER A 104 23.36 3.43 3.28
C SER A 104 22.56 3.18 4.58
N SER A 105 22.51 1.89 4.95
CA SER A 105 22.49 1.25 6.28
C SER A 105 21.41 1.65 7.30
N ASN A 106 20.26 0.96 7.27
CA ASN A 106 19.53 0.43 8.45
C ASN A 106 18.19 -0.21 8.05
N ILE A 107 18.05 -1.53 8.17
CA ILE A 107 16.92 -2.33 7.63
C ILE A 107 15.56 -1.93 8.23
N ILE A 108 15.52 -1.53 9.51
CA ILE A 108 14.26 -1.13 10.19
C ILE A 108 13.87 0.32 9.84
N GLN A 109 14.81 1.15 9.35
CA GLN A 109 14.55 2.47 8.78
C GLN A 109 14.39 2.44 7.24
N GLN A 110 14.65 1.29 6.59
CA GLN A 110 14.63 1.17 5.13
C GLN A 110 13.22 1.06 4.56
N THR A 111 12.30 0.37 5.25
CA THR A 111 10.88 0.28 4.86
C THR A 111 10.16 1.61 5.02
N THR A 112 10.59 2.44 6.00
CA THR A 112 10.12 3.82 6.17
C THR A 112 10.57 4.81 5.08
N SER A 113 11.52 4.44 4.20
CA SER A 113 11.93 5.31 3.09
C SER A 113 11.02 5.24 1.86
N VAL A 114 10.11 4.25 1.84
CA VAL A 114 9.20 4.02 0.72
C VAL A 114 7.92 4.79 0.96
N ASN A 115 7.83 5.97 0.35
CA ASN A 115 6.64 6.82 0.44
C ASN A 115 5.54 6.31 -0.49
N PHE A 116 4.75 5.34 -0.04
CA PHE A 116 3.52 4.92 -0.71
C PHE A 116 2.42 5.96 -0.50
N ASN A 117 2.17 6.80 -1.51
CA ASN A 117 1.24 7.93 -1.40
C ASN A 117 -0.11 7.69 -2.07
N LEU A 118 -0.33 6.50 -2.63
CA LEU A 118 -1.56 6.13 -3.32
C LEU A 118 -2.33 5.08 -2.51
N SER A 119 -3.64 4.98 -2.73
CA SER A 119 -4.44 3.91 -2.11
C SER A 119 -4.09 2.54 -2.71
N TRP A 120 -4.43 1.46 -1.99
CA TRP A 120 -4.25 0.09 -2.48
C TRP A 120 -4.88 -0.15 -3.86
N SER A 121 -6.08 0.39 -4.10
CA SER A 121 -6.77 0.29 -5.38
C SER A 121 -6.00 0.90 -6.55
N HIS A 122 -5.19 1.94 -6.31
CA HIS A 122 -4.31 2.49 -7.34
C HIS A 122 -3.12 1.57 -7.61
N TYR A 123 -2.48 1.05 -6.57
CA TYR A 123 -1.40 0.09 -6.74
C TYR A 123 -1.84 -1.17 -7.49
N LEU A 124 -3.06 -1.66 -7.26
CA LEU A 124 -3.63 -2.76 -8.05
C LEU A 124 -3.69 -2.48 -9.56
N LYS A 125 -3.90 -1.21 -9.96
CA LYS A 125 -3.88 -0.80 -11.36
C LYS A 125 -2.44 -0.69 -11.88
N LEU A 126 -1.57 -0.02 -11.13
CA LEU A 126 -0.17 0.21 -11.49
C LEU A 126 0.63 -1.09 -11.64
N MET A 127 0.35 -2.08 -10.81
CA MET A 127 0.96 -3.42 -10.89
C MET A 127 0.70 -4.14 -12.23
N ARG A 128 -0.32 -3.73 -12.99
CA ARG A 128 -0.61 -4.30 -14.32
C ARG A 128 0.28 -3.72 -15.42
N ILE A 129 0.90 -2.57 -15.17
CA ILE A 129 1.81 -1.90 -16.11
C ILE A 129 3.14 -2.63 -16.04
N LYS A 130 3.59 -3.19 -17.16
CA LYS A 130 4.83 -3.97 -17.22
C LYS A 130 6.09 -3.10 -17.23
N ASP A 131 6.03 -1.97 -17.92
CA ASP A 131 7.16 -1.02 -18.00
C ASP A 131 7.31 -0.26 -16.66
N PRO A 132 8.45 -0.40 -15.96
CA PRO A 132 8.71 0.33 -14.72
C PRO A 132 8.72 1.86 -14.90
N ASN A 133 9.15 2.37 -16.06
CA ASN A 133 9.19 3.81 -16.32
C ASN A 133 7.78 4.39 -16.51
N GLU A 134 6.94 3.70 -17.28
CA GLU A 134 5.53 4.05 -17.44
C GLU A 134 4.80 4.00 -16.10
N ARG A 135 5.02 2.95 -15.30
CA ARG A 135 4.45 2.84 -13.96
C ARG A 135 4.84 4.02 -13.07
N LYS A 136 6.13 4.38 -13.05
CA LYS A 136 6.66 5.51 -12.27
C LYS A 136 6.11 6.85 -12.74
N PHE A 137 5.91 7.04 -14.05
CA PHE A 137 5.27 8.23 -14.60
C PHE A 137 3.85 8.41 -14.02
N TYR A 138 3.02 7.37 -14.09
CA TYR A 138 1.66 7.41 -13.57
C TYR A 138 1.60 7.51 -12.04
N GLU A 139 2.58 7.01 -11.31
CA GLU A 139 2.70 7.23 -9.87
C GLU A 139 2.89 8.71 -9.51
N ILE A 140 3.73 9.41 -10.27
CA ILE A 140 3.99 10.83 -10.08
C ILE A 140 2.75 11.65 -10.45
N GLU A 141 2.13 11.36 -11.58
CA GLU A 141 0.92 12.06 -12.06
C GLU A 141 -0.24 11.92 -11.08
N ASN A 142 -0.55 10.70 -10.63
CA ASN A 142 -1.64 10.46 -9.68
C ASN A 142 -1.36 11.03 -8.29
N ARG A 143 -0.08 11.17 -7.91
CA ARG A 143 0.28 11.88 -6.67
C ARG A 143 -0.06 13.37 -6.78
N ILE A 144 0.22 13.99 -7.92
CA ILE A 144 0.01 15.44 -8.14
C ILE A 144 -1.49 15.77 -8.16
N LEU A 145 -2.31 14.93 -8.80
CA LEU A 145 -3.76 15.13 -8.91
C LEU A 145 -4.53 14.97 -7.58
N LEU A 146 -3.94 14.35 -6.55
CA LEU A 146 -4.54 14.24 -5.21
C LEU A 146 -4.15 15.41 -4.28
N THR A 147 -3.26 16.29 -4.73
CA THR A 147 -2.76 17.47 -4.00
C THR A 147 -3.37 18.81 -4.42
N PHE A 148 -4.21 18.82 -5.47
CA PHE A 148 -5.00 19.97 -5.91
C PHE A 148 -6.50 19.70 -5.71
#